data_AF-A0A964B7A6-F1
#
_entry.id   AF-A0A964B7A6-F1
#
_cell.length_a   1.000
_cell.length_b   1.000
_cell.length_c   1.000
_cell.angle_alpha   90.00
_cell.angle_beta   90.00
_cell.angle_gamma   90.00
#
_symmetry.space_group_name_H-M   'P 1'
#
loop_
_entity.id
_entity.type
_entity.pdbx_description
1 polymer ?
#
loop_
_entity_poly.entity_id
_entity_poly.type
_entity_poly.pdbx_seq_one_letter_code
_entity_poly.pdbx_strand_id
1 'polypeptide(L)'
;MKSNRQKRDELQARKATRRAKQAAAERRAAEDKRQEERRAAIARGAVPVDLAKLAPSHSAWSTPDFVQRGWYEPRPFVCAGCGSNEVWTGRQQKWWYEIAGGDRFSGPKLCRPCRAKERARKAQARRVHLEGLKNKTAPDAG
;
A
#
# COMPACT_ATOMS: atom_id res chain seq x y z
N MET A 1 46.03 17.27 35.51
CA MET A 1 45.95 15.89 34.98
C MET A 1 44.48 15.50 34.81
N LYS A 2 44.09 14.90 33.68
CA LYS A 2 42.72 14.38 33.52
C LYS A 2 42.54 13.11 34.35
N SER A 3 41.41 12.99 35.05
CA SER A 3 41.09 11.81 35.85
C SER A 3 40.85 10.59 34.94
N ASN A 4 41.03 9.38 35.48
CA ASN A 4 40.75 8.15 34.74
C ASN A 4 39.28 8.05 34.30
N ARG A 5 38.36 8.65 35.04
CA ARG A 5 36.94 8.77 34.65
C ARG A 5 36.78 9.63 33.40
N GLN A 6 37.39 10.82 33.38
CA GLN A 6 37.36 11.71 32.20
C GLN A 6 37.92 11.04 30.94
N LYS A 7 39.03 10.30 31.06
CA LYS A 7 39.61 9.55 29.92
C LYS A 7 38.68 8.42 29.42
N ARG A 8 37.98 7.72 30.32
CA ARG A 8 37.01 6.67 29.96
C ARG A 8 35.80 7.27 29.26
N ASP A 9 35.27 8.38 29.73
CA ASP A 9 34.11 9.06 29.15
C ASP A 9 34.44 9.59 27.73
N GLU A 10 35.63 10.18 27.53
CA GLU A 10 36.12 10.59 26.20
C GLU A 10 36.22 9.40 25.24
N LEU A 11 36.72 8.25 25.69
CA LEU A 11 36.80 7.04 24.87
C LEU A 11 35.41 6.50 24.51
N GLN A 12 34.47 6.50 25.45
CA GLN A 12 33.08 6.08 25.19
C GLN A 12 32.39 7.03 24.21
N ALA A 13 32.56 8.35 24.36
CA ALA A 13 32.03 9.34 23.44
C ALA A 13 32.57 9.12 22.01
N ARG A 14 33.89 8.92 21.86
CA ARG A 14 34.51 8.63 20.55
C ARG A 14 33.96 7.34 19.92
N LYS A 15 33.76 6.28 20.72
CA LYS A 15 33.14 5.03 20.27
C LYS A 15 31.69 5.24 19.84
N ALA A 16 30.91 5.99 20.61
CA ALA A 16 29.52 6.32 20.28
C ALA A 16 29.42 7.13 18.97
N THR A 17 30.27 8.16 18.79
CA THR A 17 30.32 8.93 17.55
C THR A 17 30.70 8.06 16.34
N ARG A 18 31.69 7.17 16.49
CA ARG A 18 32.07 6.24 15.41
C ARG A 18 30.92 5.30 15.06
N ARG A 19 30.25 4.72 16.06
CA ARG A 19 29.07 3.86 15.86
C ARG A 19 27.93 4.62 15.15
N ALA A 20 27.65 5.86 15.57
CA ALA A 20 26.62 6.69 14.94
C ALA A 20 26.95 7.00 13.47
N LYS A 21 28.22 7.31 13.16
CA LYS A 21 28.69 7.52 11.78
C LYS A 21 28.58 6.25 10.93
N GLN A 22 28.98 5.10 11.48
CA GLN A 22 28.85 3.80 10.81
C GLN A 22 27.38 3.48 10.53
N ALA A 23 26.50 3.60 11.52
CA ALA A 23 25.06 3.39 11.35
C ALA A 23 24.45 4.36 10.32
N ALA A 24 24.91 5.61 10.27
CA ALA A 24 24.46 6.56 9.25
C ALA A 24 24.92 6.17 7.84
N ALA A 25 26.16 5.70 7.68
CA ALA A 25 26.70 5.22 6.41
C ALA A 25 25.97 3.95 5.94
N GLU A 26 25.73 3.00 6.84
CA GLU A 26 24.95 1.77 6.56
C GLU A 26 23.52 2.10 6.11
N ARG A 27 22.86 3.05 6.78
CA ARG A 27 21.52 3.50 6.37
C ARG A 27 21.50 4.11 4.98
N ARG A 28 22.49 4.95 4.64
CA ARG A 28 22.63 5.55 3.29
C ARG A 28 22.87 4.48 2.23
N ALA A 29 23.83 3.58 2.46
CA ALA A 29 24.12 2.49 1.53
C ALA A 29 22.89 1.57 1.31
N ALA A 30 22.13 1.28 2.36
CA ALA A 30 20.87 0.54 2.24
C ALA A 30 19.81 1.30 1.43
N GLU A 31 19.74 2.63 1.56
CA GLU A 31 18.83 3.46 0.78
C GLU A 31 19.22 3.53 -0.69
N ASP A 32 20.51 3.73 -0.99
CA ASP A 32 21.05 3.76 -2.35
C ASP A 32 20.77 2.43 -3.08
N LYS A 33 21.01 1.30 -2.39
CA LYS A 33 20.69 -0.03 -2.92
C LYS A 33 19.19 -0.18 -3.23
N ARG A 34 18.30 0.27 -2.34
CA ARG A 34 16.84 0.24 -2.59
C ARG A 34 16.46 1.10 -3.80
N GLN A 35 17.09 2.26 -3.96
CA GLN A 35 16.83 3.12 -5.12
C GLN A 35 17.28 2.47 -6.43
N GLU A 36 18.43 1.81 -6.43
CA GLU A 36 18.94 1.07 -7.58
C GLU A 36 18.00 -0.08 -7.98
N GLU A 37 17.59 -0.89 -7.00
CA GLU A 37 16.62 -1.97 -7.21
C GLU A 37 15.31 -1.46 -7.79
N ARG A 38 14.80 -0.32 -7.28
CA ARG A 38 13.60 0.34 -7.81
C ARG A 38 13.78 0.77 -9.25
N ARG A 39 14.90 1.43 -9.58
CA ARG A 39 15.20 1.86 -10.96
C ARG A 39 15.28 0.65 -11.90
N ALA A 40 15.95 -0.41 -11.48
CA ALA A 40 16.06 -1.65 -12.25
C ALA A 40 14.69 -2.34 -12.45
N ALA A 41 13.84 -2.38 -11.42
CA ALA A 41 12.49 -2.94 -11.54
C ALA A 41 11.62 -2.14 -12.52
N ILE A 42 11.66 -0.81 -12.45
CA ILE A 42 10.93 0.06 -13.38
C ILE A 42 11.45 -0.13 -14.81
N ALA A 43 12.77 -0.26 -15.00
CA ALA A 43 13.37 -0.55 -16.30
C ALA A 43 12.89 -1.89 -16.89
N ARG A 44 12.57 -2.88 -16.04
CA ARG A 44 11.94 -4.15 -16.43
C ARG A 44 10.42 -4.06 -16.66
N GLY A 45 9.84 -2.88 -16.58
CA GLY A 45 8.41 -2.65 -16.77
C GLY A 45 7.55 -2.79 -15.51
N ALA A 46 8.16 -2.80 -14.31
CA ALA A 46 7.40 -2.70 -13.07
C ALA A 46 6.70 -1.34 -12.96
N VAL A 47 5.54 -1.32 -12.30
CA VAL A 47 4.73 -0.12 -12.18
C VAL A 47 5.10 0.61 -10.90
N PRO A 48 5.62 1.86 -10.96
CA PRO A 48 6.03 2.59 -9.76
C PRO A 48 4.82 2.99 -8.91
N VAL A 49 5.03 2.98 -7.58
CA VAL A 49 4.06 3.46 -6.58
C VAL A 49 4.21 4.97 -6.42
N ASP A 50 3.09 5.68 -6.42
CA ASP A 50 3.00 7.10 -6.10
C ASP A 50 2.43 7.28 -4.68
N LEU A 51 3.32 7.51 -3.70
CA LEU A 51 2.95 7.60 -2.29
C LEU A 51 1.97 8.74 -1.99
N ALA A 52 2.03 9.82 -2.77
CA ALA A 52 1.17 10.98 -2.56
C ALA A 52 -0.30 10.72 -2.93
N LYS A 53 -0.56 9.69 -3.76
CA LYS A 53 -1.91 9.31 -4.20
C LYS A 53 -2.53 8.18 -3.39
N LEU A 54 -1.78 7.60 -2.45
CA LEU A 54 -2.32 6.54 -1.60
C LEU A 54 -3.30 7.15 -0.59
N ALA A 55 -4.51 6.57 -0.51
CA ALA A 55 -5.48 6.93 0.52
C ALA A 55 -4.84 6.84 1.92
N PRO A 56 -5.14 7.74 2.87
CA PRO A 56 -4.56 7.72 4.22
C PRO A 56 -4.61 6.33 4.86
N SER A 57 -3.53 5.91 5.51
CA SER A 57 -3.54 4.63 6.22
C SER A 57 -4.26 4.81 7.55
N HIS A 58 -5.27 3.98 7.79
CA HIS A 58 -5.89 3.88 9.11
C HIS A 58 -5.04 3.06 10.10
N SER A 59 -4.07 2.28 9.59
CA SER A 59 -3.13 1.51 10.41
C SER A 59 -1.77 2.20 10.42
N ALA A 60 -1.37 2.69 11.60
CA ALA A 60 -0.04 3.25 11.84
C ALA A 60 1.04 2.18 12.10
N TRP A 61 0.62 0.93 12.31
CA TRP A 61 1.50 -0.13 12.85
C TRP A 61 2.27 -0.90 11.79
N SER A 62 1.89 -0.80 10.51
CA SER A 62 2.55 -1.52 9.44
C SER A 62 2.52 -0.77 8.12
N THR A 63 3.55 -1.00 7.30
CA THR A 63 3.65 -0.48 5.94
C THR A 63 3.64 -1.65 4.98
N PRO A 64 2.70 -1.74 4.02
CA PRO A 64 2.66 -2.84 3.07
C PRO A 64 3.94 -2.95 2.23
N ASP A 65 4.32 -4.17 1.86
CA ASP A 65 5.58 -4.45 1.14
C ASP A 65 5.74 -3.64 -0.15
N PHE A 66 4.65 -3.45 -0.92
CA PHE A 66 4.71 -2.67 -2.16
C PHE A 66 5.03 -1.20 -1.92
N VAL A 67 4.65 -0.66 -0.75
CA VAL A 67 4.94 0.73 -0.34
C VAL A 67 6.42 0.84 0.05
N GLN A 68 6.93 -0.12 0.84
CA GLN A 68 8.34 -0.16 1.23
C GLN A 68 9.26 -0.34 0.02
N ARG A 69 8.87 -1.21 -0.90
CA ARG A 69 9.62 -1.54 -2.12
C ARG A 69 9.52 -0.42 -3.16
N GLY A 70 8.34 0.20 -3.30
CA GLY A 70 8.12 1.35 -4.18
C GLY A 70 7.68 1.02 -5.62
N TRP A 71 7.30 -0.23 -5.89
CA TRP A 71 6.67 -0.68 -7.14
C TRP A 71 5.68 -1.83 -6.92
N TYR A 72 4.71 -1.95 -7.82
CA TYR A 72 3.74 -3.04 -7.84
C TYR A 72 4.27 -4.25 -8.62
N GLU A 73 3.99 -5.44 -8.10
CA GLU A 73 4.38 -6.72 -8.69
C GLU A 73 3.14 -7.56 -8.97
N PRO A 74 3.05 -8.27 -10.11
CA PRO A 74 1.92 -9.15 -10.38
C PRO A 74 1.72 -10.18 -9.25
N ARG A 75 0.50 -10.25 -8.69
CA ARG A 75 0.17 -11.20 -7.61
C ARG A 75 -0.88 -12.20 -8.09
N PRO A 76 -0.62 -13.51 -8.06
CA PRO A 76 -1.64 -14.51 -8.34
C PRO A 76 -2.71 -14.47 -7.24
N PHE A 77 -3.96 -14.72 -7.61
CA PHE A 77 -5.07 -14.89 -6.68
C PHE A 77 -6.13 -15.82 -7.26
N VAL A 78 -6.91 -16.43 -6.38
CA VAL A 78 -8.07 -17.25 -6.74
C VAL A 78 -9.33 -16.39 -6.61
N CYS A 79 -10.14 -16.33 -7.67
CA CYS A 79 -11.39 -15.60 -7.63
C CYS A 79 -12.37 -16.27 -6.66
N ALA A 80 -12.80 -15.57 -5.62
CA ALA A 80 -13.78 -16.10 -4.65
C ALA A 80 -15.19 -16.33 -5.25
N GLY A 81 -15.47 -15.81 -6.44
CA GLY A 81 -16.77 -15.94 -7.09
C GLY A 81 -16.86 -17.13 -8.07
N CYS A 82 -15.79 -17.42 -8.81
CA CYS A 82 -15.79 -18.47 -9.83
C CYS A 82 -14.64 -19.46 -9.72
N GLY A 83 -13.74 -19.31 -8.73
CA GLY A 83 -12.61 -20.21 -8.49
C GLY A 83 -11.46 -20.09 -9.51
N SER A 84 -11.53 -19.19 -10.50
CA SER A 84 -10.47 -19.06 -11.50
C SER A 84 -9.17 -18.52 -10.91
N ASN A 85 -8.04 -19.05 -11.37
CA ASN A 85 -6.72 -18.52 -11.09
C ASN A 85 -6.47 -17.29 -11.97
N GLU A 86 -6.16 -16.16 -11.34
CA GLU A 86 -6.01 -14.87 -12.00
C GLU A 86 -4.75 -14.18 -11.50
N VAL A 87 -4.27 -13.20 -12.26
CA VAL A 87 -3.12 -12.38 -11.88
C VAL A 87 -3.54 -10.93 -11.69
N TRP A 88 -3.33 -10.41 -10.48
CA TRP A 88 -3.52 -9.01 -10.18
C TRP A 88 -2.30 -8.22 -10.61
N THR A 89 -2.38 -7.68 -11.83
CA THR A 89 -1.27 -6.97 -12.47
C THR A 89 -0.91 -5.67 -11.74
N GLY A 90 0.34 -5.20 -11.91
CA GLY A 90 0.78 -3.93 -11.33
C GLY A 90 -0.07 -2.72 -11.78
N ARG A 91 -0.58 -2.73 -13.01
CA ARG A 91 -1.50 -1.68 -13.50
C ARG A 91 -2.84 -1.69 -12.76
N GLN A 92 -3.39 -2.88 -12.51
CA GLN A 92 -4.64 -3.02 -11.75
C GLN A 92 -4.45 -2.62 -10.28
N GLN A 93 -3.29 -2.91 -9.70
CA GLN A 93 -2.93 -2.45 -8.36
C GLN A 93 -2.83 -0.92 -8.30
N LYS A 94 -2.09 -0.30 -9.23
CA LYS A 94 -1.98 1.16 -9.31
C LYS A 94 -3.35 1.83 -9.40
N TRP A 95 -4.21 1.36 -10.30
CA TRP A 95 -5.56 1.89 -10.40
C TRP A 95 -6.34 1.73 -9.09
N TRP A 96 -6.26 0.57 -8.42
CA TRP A 96 -7.00 0.33 -7.19
C TRP A 96 -6.55 1.23 -6.04
N TYR A 97 -5.24 1.27 -5.77
CA TYR A 97 -4.71 1.98 -4.61
C TYR A 97 -4.60 3.50 -4.81
N GLU A 98 -4.26 3.96 -6.01
CA GLU A 98 -3.99 5.38 -6.27
C GLU A 98 -5.17 6.12 -6.91
N ILE A 99 -6.06 5.43 -7.64
CA ILE A 99 -7.17 6.07 -8.35
C ILE A 99 -8.51 5.77 -7.67
N ALA A 100 -8.77 4.50 -7.37
CA ALA A 100 -10.01 4.10 -6.71
C ALA A 100 -9.99 4.33 -5.19
N GLY A 101 -8.82 4.68 -4.61
CA GLY A 101 -8.66 4.93 -3.17
C GLY A 101 -8.84 3.68 -2.30
N GLY A 102 -8.56 2.49 -2.86
CA GLY A 102 -8.65 1.24 -2.12
C GLY A 102 -7.70 1.21 -0.92
N ASP A 103 -8.14 0.57 0.17
CA ASP A 103 -7.32 0.40 1.37
C ASP A 103 -6.02 -0.34 1.06
N ARG A 104 -4.89 0.12 1.62
CA ARG A 104 -3.54 -0.36 1.30
C ARG A 104 -3.30 -1.83 1.69
N PHE A 105 -4.10 -2.37 2.61
CA PHE A 105 -4.08 -3.77 3.04
C PHE A 105 -5.12 -4.63 2.32
N SER A 106 -6.00 -4.02 1.53
CA SER A 106 -6.96 -4.76 0.71
C SER A 106 -6.28 -5.41 -0.50
N GLY A 107 -6.86 -6.52 -0.95
CA GLY A 107 -6.39 -7.30 -2.09
C GLY A 107 -7.53 -7.70 -3.05
N PRO A 108 -7.17 -8.36 -4.17
CA PRO A 108 -8.11 -8.74 -5.20
C PRO A 108 -8.90 -9.97 -4.72
N LYS A 109 -10.22 -9.81 -4.54
CA LYS A 109 -11.10 -10.93 -4.17
C LYS A 109 -11.79 -11.59 -5.36
N LEU A 110 -12.06 -10.81 -6.41
CA LEU A 110 -12.89 -11.21 -7.54
C LEU A 110 -12.23 -10.85 -8.88
N CYS A 111 -12.33 -11.76 -9.84
CA CYS A 111 -11.95 -11.52 -11.24
C CYS A 111 -12.82 -10.40 -11.85
N ARG A 112 -12.42 -9.87 -13.01
CA ARG A 112 -13.14 -8.78 -13.69
C ARG A 112 -14.61 -9.13 -13.97
N PRO A 113 -14.94 -10.32 -14.53
CA PRO A 113 -16.34 -10.74 -14.72
C PRO A 113 -17.14 -10.78 -13.41
N CYS A 114 -16.60 -11.41 -12.36
CA CYS A 114 -17.29 -11.49 -11.07
C CYS A 114 -17.48 -10.11 -10.41
N ARG A 115 -16.52 -9.19 -10.54
CA ARG A 115 -16.69 -7.79 -10.10
C ARG A 115 -17.77 -7.06 -10.89
N ALA A 116 -17.94 -7.33 -12.18
CA ALA A 116 -19.01 -6.73 -12.97
C ALA A 116 -20.38 -7.22 -12.47
N LYS A 117 -20.54 -8.54 -12.26
CA LYS A 117 -21.76 -9.12 -11.70
C LYS A 117 -22.10 -8.55 -10.32
N GLU A 118 -21.11 -8.46 -9.44
CA GLU A 118 -21.32 -7.93 -8.08
C GLU A 118 -21.69 -6.43 -8.10
N ARG A 119 -21.11 -5.64 -9.01
CA ARG A 119 -21.50 -4.23 -9.20
C ARG A 119 -22.95 -4.11 -9.68
N ALA A 120 -23.38 -4.93 -10.64
CA ALA A 120 -24.76 -4.94 -11.12
C ALA A 120 -25.75 -5.30 -10.00
N ARG A 121 -25.44 -6.34 -9.22
CA ARG A 121 -26.26 -6.76 -8.07
C ARG A 121 -26.42 -5.64 -7.04
N LYS A 122 -25.32 -4.97 -6.68
CA LYS A 122 -25.33 -3.83 -5.74
C LYS A 122 -26.11 -2.63 -6.29
N ALA A 123 -25.96 -2.33 -7.58
CA ALA A 123 -26.70 -1.25 -8.24
C ALA A 123 -28.21 -1.50 -8.22
N GLN A 124 -28.65 -2.73 -8.52
CA GLN A 124 -30.05 -3.13 -8.45
C GLN A 124 -30.60 -3.02 -7.03
N ALA A 125 -29.88 -3.53 -6.03
CA ALA A 125 -30.30 -3.43 -4.63
C ALA A 125 -30.44 -1.97 -4.18
N ARG A 126 -29.50 -1.11 -4.59
CA ARG A 126 -29.54 0.33 -4.29
C ARG A 126 -30.73 1.01 -4.96
N ARG A 127 -31.05 0.66 -6.22
CA ARG A 127 -32.22 1.16 -6.94
C ARG A 127 -33.52 0.82 -6.20
N VAL A 128 -33.72 -0.46 -5.88
CA VAL A 128 -34.92 -0.93 -5.14
C VAL A 128 -35.05 -0.24 -3.79
N HIS A 129 -33.94 -0.09 -3.05
CA HIS A 129 -33.94 0.61 -1.77
C HIS A 129 -34.36 2.08 -1.92
N LEU A 130 -33.81 2.81 -2.89
CA LEU A 130 -34.13 4.21 -3.13
C LEU A 130 -35.58 4.40 -3.62
N GLU A 131 -36.09 3.51 -4.47
CA GLU A 131 -37.50 3.49 -4.89
C GLU A 131 -38.44 3.26 -3.70
N GLY A 132 -38.11 2.29 -2.84
CA GLY A 132 -38.86 2.04 -1.62
C GLY A 132 -38.86 3.22 -0.64
N LEU A 133 -37.74 3.94 -0.52
CA LEU A 133 -37.67 5.18 0.27
C LEU A 133 -38.55 6.27 -0.32
N LYS A 134 -38.49 6.49 -1.65
CA LYS A 134 -39.33 7.48 -2.33
C LYS A 134 -40.82 7.22 -2.11
N ASN A 135 -41.25 5.96 -2.23
CA ASN A 135 -42.65 5.58 -2.03
C ASN A 135 -43.12 5.78 -0.58
N LYS A 136 -42.22 5.71 0.41
CA LYS A 136 -42.53 5.96 1.82
C LYS A 136 -42.52 7.45 2.17
N THR A 137 -41.77 8.26 1.44
CA THR A 137 -41.66 9.71 1.67
C THR A 137 -42.58 10.54 0.79
N ALA A 138 -43.23 9.91 -0.21
CA ALA A 138 -44.28 10.56 -0.98
C ALA A 138 -45.48 10.77 -0.03
N PRO A 139 -45.94 12.02 0.18
CA PRO A 139 -47.13 12.25 0.98
C PRO A 139 -48.31 11.51 0.33
N ASP A 140 -49.13 10.86 1.14
CA ASP A 140 -50.35 10.20 0.70
C ASP A 140 -51.16 11.20 -0.13
N ALA A 141 -51.23 10.98 -1.45
CA ALA A 141 -52.14 11.69 -2.32
C ALA A 141 -53.54 11.10 -2.04
N GLY A 142 -54.15 11.60 -0.97
CA GLY A 142 -55.56 11.39 -0.64
C GLY A 142 -56.49 12.00 -1.67
#